data_AF-A0A7Y3ELI8-F1
#
_entry.id   AF-A0A7Y3ELI8-F1
#
_cell.length_a   1.000
_cell.length_b   1.000
_cell.length_c   1.000
_cell.angle_alpha   90.00
_cell.angle_beta   90.00
_cell.angle_gamma   90.00
#
_symmetry.space_group_name_H-M   'P 1'
#
loop_
_entity.id
_entity.type
_entity.pdbx_description
1 polymer ?
#
loop_
_entity_poly.entity_id
_entity_poly.type
_entity_poly.pdbx_seq_one_letter_code
_entity_poly.pdbx_strand_id
1 'polypeptide(L)'
;IVRKIKNDGSTYFGPFVSSIAIRQTLKMIDKTFKLRNCKDSNFRTRTRPCLNNQMQRCLAPCCNDIDKNSYQEIVKEVVLFLKGRTTDLIRKIKKEMIYAADNQNYETAAALRDKIFSLEKTVEKQVVVATDFMDRDIIGIASSNELSLITILIVRGGFLLGTRNFTFSETLSTPGEIIGLFIRQYYEKEPFIPKEILTPLSIEDSVLIEEYLKNSKGKKVSILWPRRGEKVRLLKMADKNADISLKEEIISLSTDMDMLARLQNKMKTRRLPKRIECFDNSNISGKEPVAGMVVFENGKSKKSSYRLYKIANVAKHDDYAYMDEVLRRRFGKGEKSKPYPDLLIVDGGKGQLNIAVSVAKEIKIEDKIDIIGIAKKDEKRGELQDKIYKPGRVNPLNFGKESDLLLFLQRVRDEAHRFAVSFHRKRRGKAAIRSVLDTIPGIGKKRKQILLKYFKSIKKIRAATVEELIAVPGISRKSAEAVVNRIGITEVGKR
;
A
#
# COMPACT_ATOMS: atom_id res chain seq x y z
N ILE A 1 9.96 -2.87 -7.96
CA ILE A 1 8.63 -3.39 -7.55
C ILE A 1 7.60 -2.93 -8.55
N VAL A 2 6.99 -3.86 -9.27
CA VAL A 2 5.92 -3.60 -10.23
C VAL A 2 4.60 -4.13 -9.68
N ARG A 3 3.48 -3.53 -10.08
CA ARG A 3 2.12 -4.02 -9.75
C ARG A 3 1.42 -4.68 -10.93
N LYS A 4 1.98 -4.55 -12.13
CA LYS A 4 1.49 -5.14 -13.37
C LYS A 4 2.70 -5.61 -14.16
N ILE A 5 2.62 -6.82 -14.69
CA ILE A 5 3.59 -7.37 -15.63
C ILE A 5 3.44 -6.62 -16.95
N LYS A 6 4.55 -6.22 -17.57
CA LYS A 6 4.56 -5.61 -18.90
C LYS A 6 5.36 -6.50 -19.84
N ASN A 7 5.01 -6.47 -21.12
CA ASN A 7 5.77 -7.18 -22.14
C ASN A 7 6.98 -6.33 -22.57
N ASP A 8 7.98 -6.25 -21.70
CA ASP A 8 9.17 -5.38 -21.84
C ASP A 8 10.49 -6.16 -21.84
N GLY A 9 10.44 -7.48 -22.06
CA GLY A 9 11.60 -8.36 -22.05
C GLY A 9 12.22 -8.59 -20.66
N SER A 10 11.61 -8.07 -19.59
CA SER A 10 12.09 -8.28 -18.22
C SER A 10 11.62 -9.61 -17.63
N THR A 11 12.45 -10.24 -16.81
CA THR A 11 12.05 -11.38 -15.99
C THR A 11 11.35 -10.91 -14.71
N TYR A 12 10.10 -11.33 -14.51
CA TYR A 12 9.31 -10.95 -13.34
C TYR A 12 9.31 -12.07 -12.29
N PHE A 13 9.55 -11.71 -11.03
CA PHE A 13 9.52 -12.62 -9.88
C PHE A 13 8.42 -12.21 -8.92
N GLY A 14 7.65 -13.18 -8.43
CA GLY A 14 6.46 -13.00 -7.60
C GLY A 14 5.36 -14.01 -7.98
N PRO A 15 4.12 -13.83 -7.48
CA PRO A 15 3.66 -12.77 -6.60
C PRO A 15 4.19 -12.93 -5.17
N PHE A 16 4.48 -11.81 -4.52
CA PHE A 16 4.86 -11.79 -3.11
C PHE A 16 3.63 -11.41 -2.27
N VAL A 17 3.51 -12.01 -1.09
CA VAL A 17 2.33 -11.90 -0.23
C VAL A 17 2.05 -10.51 0.31
N SER A 18 3.07 -9.67 0.44
CA SER A 18 2.92 -8.29 0.87
C SER A 18 4.06 -7.41 0.38
N SER A 19 3.85 -6.09 0.39
CA SER A 19 4.93 -5.15 0.14
C SER A 19 6.06 -5.23 1.17
N ILE A 20 5.77 -5.75 2.37
CA ILE A 20 6.76 -5.95 3.43
C ILE A 20 7.66 -7.13 3.06
N ALA A 21 7.07 -8.26 2.63
CA ALA A 21 7.81 -9.43 2.17
C ALA A 21 8.75 -9.08 1.01
N ILE A 22 8.26 -8.36 -0.01
CA ILE A 22 9.10 -7.90 -1.13
C ILE A 22 10.29 -7.06 -0.64
N ARG A 23 10.04 -6.12 0.27
CA ARG A 23 11.09 -5.23 0.79
C ARG A 23 12.13 -6.01 1.60
N GLN A 24 11.72 -7.04 2.34
CA GLN A 24 12.63 -7.93 3.04
C GLN A 24 13.49 -8.73 2.05
N THR A 25 12.89 -9.31 1.01
CA THR A 25 13.62 -10.02 -0.05
C THR A 25 14.61 -9.09 -0.76
N LEU A 26 14.20 -7.87 -1.13
CA LEU A 26 15.09 -6.89 -1.76
C LEU A 26 16.23 -6.47 -0.83
N LYS A 27 15.95 -6.22 0.45
CA LYS A 27 16.96 -5.85 1.43
C LYS A 27 18.01 -6.96 1.61
N MET A 28 17.57 -8.21 1.52
CA MET A 28 18.47 -9.36 1.54
C MET A 28 19.28 -9.43 0.26
N ILE A 29 18.66 -9.32 -0.91
CA ILE A 29 19.39 -9.32 -2.19
C ILE A 29 20.46 -8.24 -2.20
N ASP A 30 20.10 -7.02 -1.80
CA ASP A 30 21.02 -5.87 -1.71
C ASP A 30 22.17 -6.11 -0.71
N LYS A 31 21.99 -6.97 0.30
CA LYS A 31 23.02 -7.28 1.31
C LYS A 31 23.91 -8.45 0.87
N THR A 32 23.33 -9.45 0.24
CA THR A 32 24.00 -10.73 -0.07
C THR A 32 24.62 -10.73 -1.47
N PHE A 33 24.00 -10.07 -2.43
CA PHE A 33 24.45 -10.00 -3.81
C PHE A 33 24.81 -8.56 -4.16
N LYS A 34 26.03 -8.34 -4.67
CA LYS A 34 26.59 -7.01 -4.94
C LYS A 34 26.02 -6.39 -6.24
N LEU A 35 24.71 -6.48 -6.45
CA LEU A 35 23.99 -5.98 -7.62
C LEU A 35 23.85 -4.45 -7.61
N ARG A 36 23.69 -3.89 -8.81
CA ARG A 36 23.42 -2.46 -8.97
C ARG A 36 21.94 -2.19 -8.68
N ASN A 37 21.69 -1.19 -7.85
CA ASN A 37 20.34 -0.68 -7.56
C ASN A 37 20.17 0.81 -7.94
N CYS A 38 21.21 1.43 -8.54
CA CYS A 38 21.15 2.79 -9.04
C CYS A 38 20.31 2.86 -10.33
N LYS A 39 19.76 4.04 -10.60
CA LYS A 39 19.06 4.32 -11.86
C LYS A 39 20.10 4.47 -12.98
N ASP A 40 19.72 4.11 -14.21
CA ASP A 40 20.62 4.19 -15.37
C ASP A 40 21.20 5.59 -15.58
N SER A 41 20.46 6.66 -15.26
CA SER A 41 20.98 8.03 -15.30
C SER A 41 22.21 8.21 -14.41
N ASN A 42 22.17 7.68 -13.19
CA ASN A 42 23.28 7.77 -12.24
C ASN A 42 24.38 6.76 -12.55
N PHE A 43 24.09 5.73 -13.36
CA PHE A 43 25.08 4.75 -13.79
C PHE A 43 25.98 5.36 -14.86
N ARG A 44 25.38 6.03 -15.86
CA ARG A 44 26.11 6.62 -16.99
C ARG A 44 27.01 7.80 -16.62
N THR A 45 26.63 8.58 -15.62
CA THR A 45 27.33 9.83 -15.25
C THR A 45 28.27 9.67 -14.07
N ARG A 46 28.35 8.48 -13.45
CA ARG A 46 29.14 8.30 -12.24
C ARG A 46 30.60 8.08 -12.54
N THR A 47 31.43 8.91 -11.93
CA THR A 47 32.88 8.79 -11.97
C THR A 47 33.48 8.30 -10.65
N ARG A 48 32.73 8.38 -9.54
CA ARG A 48 33.21 8.02 -8.19
C ARG A 48 32.34 6.94 -7.52
N PRO A 49 32.94 6.07 -6.68
CA PRO A 49 32.21 5.08 -5.90
C PRO A 49 31.13 5.71 -5.03
N CYS A 50 29.97 5.07 -5.00
CA CYS A 50 28.83 5.53 -4.21
C CYS A 50 28.78 4.83 -2.85
N LEU A 51 27.91 5.33 -1.95
CA LEU A 51 27.69 4.75 -0.64
C LEU A 51 27.41 3.24 -0.68
N ASN A 52 26.66 2.76 -1.68
CA ASN A 52 26.38 1.32 -1.80
C ASN A 52 27.64 0.49 -2.09
N ASN A 53 28.62 1.05 -2.79
CA ASN A 53 29.90 0.38 -3.01
C ASN A 53 30.77 0.42 -1.75
N GLN A 54 30.83 1.56 -1.07
CA GLN A 54 31.54 1.70 0.21
C GLN A 54 30.97 0.75 1.29
N MET A 55 29.66 0.53 1.28
CA MET A 55 28.98 -0.45 2.15
C MET A 55 29.07 -1.90 1.64
N GLN A 56 29.87 -2.18 0.59
CA GLN A 56 30.04 -3.51 -0.01
C GLN A 56 28.74 -4.15 -0.56
N ARG A 57 27.75 -3.34 -0.94
CA ARG A 57 26.46 -3.77 -1.50
C ARG A 57 26.39 -3.72 -3.02
N CYS A 58 27.39 -3.16 -3.68
CA CYS A 58 27.44 -3.03 -5.14
C CYS A 58 28.90 -3.06 -5.60
N LEU A 59 29.21 -3.80 -6.67
CA LEU A 59 30.54 -3.81 -7.28
C LEU A 59 30.93 -2.48 -7.96
N ALA A 60 29.98 -1.55 -8.07
CA ALA A 60 30.11 -0.28 -8.79
C ALA A 60 30.62 -0.40 -10.23
N PRO A 61 29.95 -1.18 -11.11
CA PRO A 61 30.30 -1.22 -12.53
C PRO A 61 30.13 0.12 -13.26
N CYS A 62 29.67 1.17 -12.57
CA CYS A 62 29.62 2.53 -13.11
C CYS A 62 30.96 3.26 -13.07
N CYS A 63 31.87 2.88 -12.17
CA CYS A 63 33.15 3.57 -11.99
C CYS A 63 34.34 2.63 -11.81
N ASN A 64 34.09 1.34 -11.57
CA ASN A 64 35.12 0.32 -11.49
C ASN A 64 35.09 -0.53 -12.76
N ASP A 65 36.25 -1.02 -13.18
CA ASP A 65 36.34 -2.01 -14.25
C ASP A 65 35.93 -3.38 -13.68
N ILE A 66 34.75 -3.85 -14.08
CA ILE A 66 34.16 -5.10 -13.60
C ILE A 66 33.91 -5.98 -14.80
N ASP A 67 34.51 -7.16 -14.80
CA ASP A 67 34.29 -8.15 -15.84
C ASP A 67 32.80 -8.49 -15.99
N LYS A 68 32.34 -8.46 -17.24
CA LYS A 68 30.94 -8.66 -17.61
C LYS A 68 30.48 -10.06 -17.25
N ASN A 69 31.32 -11.08 -17.45
CA ASN A 69 30.96 -12.46 -17.17
C ASN A 69 30.78 -12.69 -15.67
N SER A 70 31.70 -12.16 -14.87
CA SER A 70 31.65 -12.18 -13.41
C SER A 70 30.39 -11.51 -12.85
N TYR A 71 30.02 -10.35 -13.41
CA TYR A 71 28.77 -9.69 -13.03
C TYR A 71 27.54 -10.50 -13.42
N GLN A 72 27.59 -11.14 -14.59
CA GLN A 72 26.48 -11.95 -15.10
C GLN A 72 26.28 -13.24 -14.30
N GLU A 73 27.33 -13.83 -13.73
CA GLU A 73 27.22 -14.94 -12.77
C GLU A 73 26.45 -14.49 -11.51
N ILE A 74 26.75 -13.32 -10.94
CA ILE A 74 25.99 -12.78 -9.80
C ILE A 74 24.50 -12.62 -10.16
N VAL A 75 24.20 -12.15 -11.37
CA VAL A 75 22.82 -12.05 -11.85
C VAL A 75 22.16 -13.44 -11.91
N LYS A 76 22.85 -14.46 -12.44
CA LYS A 76 22.33 -15.84 -12.49
C LYS A 76 22.06 -16.39 -11.10
N GLU A 77 22.93 -16.15 -10.12
CA GLU A 77 22.72 -16.56 -8.73
C GLU A 77 21.46 -15.92 -8.13
N VAL A 78 21.25 -14.62 -8.36
CA VAL A 78 20.04 -13.92 -7.89
C VAL A 78 18.78 -14.48 -8.56
N VAL A 79 18.86 -14.80 -9.86
CA VAL A 79 17.78 -15.47 -10.56
C VAL A 79 17.48 -16.85 -9.96
N LEU A 80 18.51 -17.64 -9.64
CA LEU A 80 18.34 -18.95 -8.98
C LEU A 80 17.70 -18.81 -7.60
N PHE A 81 18.18 -17.85 -6.80
CA PHE A 81 17.62 -17.51 -5.49
C PHE A 81 16.13 -17.12 -5.60
N LEU A 82 15.79 -16.22 -6.53
CA LEU A 82 14.40 -15.78 -6.74
C LEU A 82 13.50 -16.85 -7.34
N LYS A 83 14.07 -17.88 -7.99
CA LYS A 83 13.35 -19.08 -8.47
C LYS A 83 13.17 -20.15 -7.38
N GLY A 84 13.66 -19.92 -6.16
CA GLY A 84 13.60 -20.89 -5.06
C GLY A 84 14.64 -22.01 -5.16
N ARG A 85 15.61 -21.94 -6.09
CA ARG A 85 16.72 -22.91 -6.18
C ARG A 85 17.88 -22.54 -5.26
N THR A 86 17.55 -22.12 -4.04
CA THR A 86 18.53 -21.63 -3.05
C THR A 86 19.42 -22.76 -2.55
N THR A 87 18.92 -23.99 -2.47
CA THR A 87 19.71 -25.18 -2.08
C THR A 87 20.80 -25.51 -3.10
N ASP A 88 20.51 -25.39 -4.40
CA ASP A 88 21.50 -25.56 -5.48
C ASP A 88 22.58 -24.48 -5.40
N LEU A 89 22.15 -23.24 -5.15
CA LEU A 89 23.05 -22.11 -4.99
C LEU A 89 23.96 -22.27 -3.76
N ILE A 90 23.42 -22.69 -2.62
CA ILE A 90 24.21 -22.97 -1.40
C ILE A 90 25.23 -24.07 -1.67
N ARG A 91 24.84 -25.17 -2.36
CA ARG A 91 25.77 -26.24 -2.72
C ARG A 91 26.91 -25.74 -3.62
N LYS A 92 26.61 -24.90 -4.61
CA LYS A 92 27.63 -24.27 -5.47
C LYS A 92 28.59 -23.41 -4.66
N ILE A 93 28.08 -22.47 -3.86
CA ILE A 93 28.88 -21.56 -3.03
C ILE A 93 29.71 -22.33 -2.00
N LYS A 94 29.18 -23.42 -1.43
CA LYS A 94 29.91 -24.27 -0.47
C LYS A 94 31.10 -24.96 -1.12
N LYS A 95 30.97 -25.44 -2.36
CA LYS A 95 32.11 -26.01 -3.12
C LYS A 95 33.18 -24.95 -3.38
N GLU A 96 32.78 -23.75 -3.81
CA GLU A 96 33.70 -22.63 -4.04
C GLU A 96 34.40 -22.19 -2.74
N MET A 97 33.68 -22.21 -1.61
CA MET A 97 34.23 -21.88 -0.29
C MET A 97 35.30 -22.89 0.15
N ILE A 98 35.04 -24.18 -0.01
CA ILE A 98 36.00 -25.24 0.31
C ILE A 98 37.24 -25.10 -0.59
N TYR A 99 37.04 -24.94 -1.90
CA TYR A 99 38.15 -24.72 -2.83
C TYR A 99 38.98 -23.47 -2.49
N ALA A 100 38.36 -22.37 -2.08
CA ALA A 100 39.07 -21.17 -1.63
C ALA A 100 39.87 -21.43 -0.34
N ALA A 101 39.31 -22.19 0.61
CA ALA A 101 40.00 -22.55 1.85
C ALA A 101 41.19 -23.50 1.59
N ASP A 102 41.03 -24.48 0.68
CA ASP A 102 42.09 -25.41 0.28
C ASP A 102 43.27 -24.68 -0.38
N ASN A 103 42.99 -23.62 -1.14
CA ASN A 103 44.00 -22.72 -1.73
C ASN A 103 44.47 -21.62 -0.77
N GLN A 104 44.19 -21.73 0.53
CA GLN A 104 44.59 -20.77 1.58
C GLN A 104 44.06 -19.32 1.37
N ASN A 105 43.03 -19.14 0.53
CA ASN A 105 42.37 -17.86 0.29
C ASN A 105 41.27 -17.60 1.33
N TYR A 106 41.66 -17.43 2.60
CA TYR A 106 40.74 -17.36 3.74
C TYR A 106 39.75 -16.19 3.68
N GLU A 107 40.13 -15.05 3.13
CA GLU A 107 39.23 -13.89 2.97
C GLU A 107 38.05 -14.22 2.05
N THR A 108 38.33 -14.92 0.94
CA THR A 108 37.31 -15.34 -0.02
C THR A 108 36.42 -16.43 0.59
N ALA A 109 37.02 -17.40 1.29
CA ALA A 109 36.26 -18.43 2.00
C ALA A 109 35.34 -17.83 3.07
N ALA A 110 35.80 -16.86 3.86
CA ALA A 110 35.00 -16.18 4.86
C ALA A 110 33.82 -15.41 4.21
N ALA A 111 34.06 -14.70 3.11
CA ALA A 111 33.00 -14.00 2.39
C ALA A 111 31.94 -14.96 1.82
N LEU A 112 32.35 -16.12 1.29
CA LEU A 112 31.44 -17.16 0.80
C LEU A 112 30.66 -17.83 1.93
N ARG A 113 31.29 -18.08 3.09
CA ARG A 113 30.63 -18.58 4.30
C ARG A 113 29.54 -17.62 4.78
N ASP A 114 29.86 -16.33 4.90
CA ASP A 114 28.91 -15.31 5.36
C ASP A 114 27.74 -15.15 4.36
N LYS A 115 28.01 -15.34 3.06
CA LYS A 115 26.99 -15.41 2.00
C LYS A 115 26.07 -16.62 2.19
N ILE A 116 26.60 -17.82 2.48
CA ILE A 116 25.82 -19.02 2.79
C ILE A 116 24.92 -18.77 4.00
N PHE A 117 25.47 -18.30 5.11
CA PHE A 117 24.69 -18.05 6.34
C PHE A 117 23.57 -17.02 6.11
N SER A 118 23.83 -16.00 5.30
CA SER A 118 22.80 -15.04 4.91
C SER A 118 21.68 -15.68 4.08
N LEU A 119 22.01 -16.62 3.19
CA LEU A 119 21.04 -17.35 2.37
C LEU A 119 20.20 -18.33 3.21
N GLU A 120 20.84 -19.08 4.12
CA GLU A 120 20.20 -20.07 5.00
C GLU A 120 19.13 -19.44 5.90
N LYS A 121 19.41 -18.29 6.53
CA LYS A 121 18.42 -17.53 7.33
C LYS A 121 17.12 -17.17 6.59
N THR A 122 17.15 -17.21 5.26
CA THR A 122 15.96 -16.94 4.44
C THR A 122 15.26 -18.22 4.02
N VAL A 123 16.01 -19.29 3.77
CA VAL A 123 15.44 -20.63 3.58
C VAL A 123 14.72 -21.10 4.84
N GLU A 124 15.28 -20.84 6.03
CA GLU A 124 14.63 -21.14 7.32
C GLU A 124 13.25 -20.47 7.48
N LYS A 125 13.02 -19.32 6.82
CA LYS A 125 11.71 -18.65 6.79
C LYS A 125 10.77 -19.17 5.70
N GLN A 126 11.32 -19.83 4.67
CA GLN A 126 10.56 -20.43 3.58
C GLN A 126 10.37 -21.92 3.90
N VAL A 127 9.31 -22.25 4.64
CA VAL A 127 8.99 -23.63 4.96
C VAL A 127 8.78 -24.39 3.64
N VAL A 128 9.61 -25.40 3.39
CA VAL A 128 9.40 -26.36 2.30
C VAL A 128 8.16 -27.17 2.69
N VAL A 129 7.11 -27.04 1.89
CA VAL A 129 5.82 -27.70 2.17
C VAL A 129 5.49 -28.78 1.15
N ALA A 130 6.13 -28.76 -0.02
CA ALA A 130 6.01 -29.81 -1.03
C ALA A 130 7.36 -30.11 -1.70
N THR A 131 7.59 -31.39 -2.01
CA THR A 131 8.85 -31.88 -2.62
C THR A 131 8.87 -31.88 -4.14
N ASP A 132 7.72 -31.72 -4.79
CA ASP A 132 7.56 -31.81 -6.25
C ASP A 132 7.78 -30.48 -6.99
N PHE A 133 8.23 -29.44 -6.28
CA PHE A 133 8.52 -28.10 -6.80
C PHE A 133 7.38 -27.49 -7.65
N MET A 134 6.13 -27.89 -7.43
CA MET A 134 5.00 -27.36 -8.20
C MET A 134 4.48 -26.04 -7.64
N ASP A 135 4.03 -25.15 -8.53
CA ASP A 135 3.32 -23.93 -8.17
C ASP A 135 1.85 -24.25 -7.88
N ARG A 136 1.41 -23.97 -6.65
CA ARG A 136 0.07 -24.25 -6.15
C ARG A 136 -0.48 -23.12 -5.31
N ASP A 137 -1.77 -22.85 -5.44
CA ASP A 137 -2.49 -22.11 -4.42
C ASP A 137 -3.40 -23.09 -3.68
N ILE A 138 -3.27 -23.14 -2.35
CA ILE A 138 -4.04 -24.03 -1.49
C ILE A 138 -5.06 -23.19 -0.74
N ILE A 139 -6.33 -23.49 -1.00
CA ILE A 139 -7.46 -22.81 -0.40
C ILE A 139 -7.89 -23.61 0.83
N GLY A 140 -8.03 -22.92 1.95
CA GLY A 140 -8.74 -23.41 3.14
C GLY A 140 -9.92 -22.50 3.43
N ILE A 141 -10.95 -23.06 4.05
CA ILE A 141 -12.14 -22.31 4.46
C ILE A 141 -12.50 -22.66 5.90
N ALA A 142 -12.82 -21.63 6.68
CA ALA A 142 -13.40 -21.77 8.00
C ALA A 142 -14.68 -20.93 8.06
N SER A 143 -15.70 -21.42 8.74
CA SER A 143 -16.97 -20.68 8.89
C SER A 143 -17.45 -20.73 10.33
N SER A 144 -18.07 -19.64 10.77
CA SER A 144 -18.88 -19.53 11.98
C SER A 144 -20.29 -19.10 11.60
N ASN A 145 -21.19 -18.96 12.57
CA ASN A 145 -22.56 -18.49 12.36
C ASN A 145 -22.66 -17.02 11.88
N GLU A 146 -21.55 -16.28 11.81
CA GLU A 146 -21.57 -14.85 11.48
C GLU A 146 -20.67 -14.54 10.28
N LEU A 147 -19.60 -15.31 10.10
CA LEU A 147 -18.52 -15.00 9.16
C LEU A 147 -17.93 -16.28 8.57
N SER A 148 -17.61 -16.21 7.28
CA SER A 148 -16.75 -17.17 6.61
C SER A 148 -15.42 -16.52 6.28
N LEU A 149 -14.34 -17.27 6.44
CA LEU A 149 -12.99 -16.82 6.11
C LEU A 149 -12.34 -17.83 5.17
N ILE A 150 -11.87 -17.33 4.03
CA ILE A 150 -11.04 -18.08 3.10
C ILE A 150 -9.58 -17.70 3.32
N THR A 151 -8.73 -18.72 3.48
CA THR A 151 -7.28 -18.59 3.50
C THR A 151 -6.68 -19.17 2.22
N ILE A 152 -5.79 -18.41 1.58
CA ILE A 152 -4.92 -18.92 0.51
C ILE A 152 -3.51 -19.07 1.05
N LEU A 153 -2.95 -20.27 0.95
CA LEU A 153 -1.51 -20.53 1.04
C LEU A 153 -0.91 -20.50 -0.36
N ILE A 154 0.04 -19.59 -0.59
CA ILE A 154 0.69 -19.39 -1.87
C ILE A 154 1.98 -20.20 -1.89
N VAL A 155 1.99 -21.31 -2.63
CA VAL A 155 3.15 -22.20 -2.75
C VAL A 155 3.77 -22.06 -4.14
N ARG A 156 5.06 -21.76 -4.21
CA ARG A 156 5.78 -21.65 -5.48
C ARG A 156 7.06 -22.46 -5.41
N GLY A 157 7.31 -23.28 -6.43
CA GLY A 157 8.47 -24.17 -6.42
C GLY A 157 8.54 -25.08 -5.19
N GLY A 158 7.41 -25.47 -4.58
CA GLY A 158 7.38 -26.26 -3.33
C GLY A 158 7.57 -25.48 -2.02
N PHE A 159 7.83 -24.17 -2.09
CA PHE A 159 8.01 -23.30 -0.93
C PHE A 159 6.75 -22.51 -0.62
N LEU A 160 6.38 -22.40 0.67
CA LEU A 160 5.33 -21.49 1.11
C LEU A 160 5.82 -20.04 1.06
N LEU A 161 5.32 -19.25 0.12
CA LEU A 161 5.63 -17.81 0.00
C LEU A 161 4.81 -16.96 0.98
N GLY A 162 3.66 -17.47 1.42
CA GLY A 162 2.90 -16.94 2.55
C GLY A 162 1.39 -17.12 2.41
N THR A 163 0.67 -16.38 3.26
CA THR A 163 -0.74 -16.60 3.54
C THR A 163 -1.55 -15.32 3.31
N ARG A 164 -2.76 -15.46 2.75
CA ARG A 164 -3.73 -14.36 2.59
C ARG A 164 -5.10 -14.79 3.09
N ASN A 165 -5.75 -13.92 3.86
CA ASN A 165 -7.08 -14.15 4.41
C ASN A 165 -8.10 -13.20 3.79
N PHE A 166 -9.31 -13.71 3.55
CA PHE A 166 -10.43 -12.99 2.98
C PHE A 166 -11.68 -13.33 3.78
N THR A 167 -12.29 -12.31 4.38
CA THR A 167 -13.50 -12.46 5.20
C THR A 167 -14.72 -12.12 4.36
N PHE A 168 -15.76 -12.96 4.50
CA PHE A 168 -17.06 -12.81 3.88
C PHE A 168 -18.10 -12.78 4.98
N SER A 169 -19.00 -11.80 4.91
CA SER A 169 -20.21 -11.85 5.71
C SER A 169 -21.08 -13.00 5.22
N GLU A 170 -21.75 -13.68 6.13
CA GLU A 170 -22.59 -14.83 5.82
C GLU A 170 -23.53 -14.55 4.63
N THR A 171 -23.46 -15.43 3.64
CA THR A 171 -24.41 -15.55 2.53
C THR A 171 -25.11 -16.91 2.68
N LEU A 172 -26.36 -17.04 2.22
CA LEU A 172 -27.11 -18.32 2.17
C LEU A 172 -26.46 -19.41 1.26
N SER A 173 -25.18 -19.26 0.93
CA SER A 173 -24.43 -20.06 -0.03
C SER A 173 -23.66 -21.17 0.67
N THR A 174 -23.55 -22.31 0.02
CA THR A 174 -22.71 -23.40 0.53
C THR A 174 -21.21 -23.03 0.50
N PRO A 175 -20.35 -23.62 1.36
CA PRO A 175 -18.90 -23.39 1.31
C PRO A 175 -18.26 -23.64 -0.08
N GLY A 176 -18.80 -24.60 -0.85
CA GLY A 176 -18.35 -24.87 -2.21
C GLY A 176 -18.64 -23.72 -3.19
N GLU A 177 -19.84 -23.14 -3.12
CA GLU A 177 -20.20 -21.94 -3.91
C GLU A 177 -19.32 -20.74 -3.55
N ILE A 178 -19.10 -20.49 -2.25
CA ILE A 178 -18.27 -19.38 -1.76
C ILE A 178 -16.86 -19.49 -2.35
N ILE A 179 -16.26 -20.69 -2.31
CA ILE A 179 -14.94 -20.93 -2.90
C ILE A 179 -14.98 -20.73 -4.42
N GLY A 180 -16.00 -21.24 -5.13
CA GLY A 180 -16.13 -21.08 -6.57
C GLY A 180 -16.20 -19.61 -7.01
N LEU A 181 -17.06 -18.81 -6.35
CA LEU A 181 -17.17 -17.37 -6.56
C LEU A 181 -15.87 -16.64 -6.23
N PHE A 182 -15.23 -17.01 -5.12
CA PHE A 182 -13.96 -16.44 -4.70
C PHE A 182 -12.87 -16.67 -5.74
N ILE A 183 -12.71 -17.88 -6.26
CA ILE A 183 -11.69 -18.21 -7.28
C ILE A 183 -11.89 -17.31 -8.51
N ARG A 184 -13.13 -17.18 -9.01
CA ARG A 184 -13.45 -16.32 -10.17
C ARG A 184 -13.02 -14.87 -9.91
N GLN A 185 -13.44 -14.29 -8.79
CA GLN A 185 -13.18 -12.90 -8.46
C GLN A 185 -11.69 -12.62 -8.15
N TYR A 186 -11.02 -13.59 -7.52
CA TYR A 186 -9.62 -13.48 -7.14
C TYR A 186 -8.72 -13.45 -8.36
N TYR A 187 -8.86 -14.44 -9.26
CA TYR A 187 -7.99 -14.55 -10.45
C TYR A 187 -8.38 -13.63 -11.60
N GLU A 188 -9.56 -13.00 -11.59
CA GLU A 188 -9.85 -11.88 -12.49
C GLU A 188 -8.88 -10.70 -12.28
N LYS A 189 -8.44 -10.48 -11.03
CA LYS A 189 -7.60 -9.33 -10.65
C LYS A 189 -6.13 -9.67 -10.51
N GLU A 190 -5.79 -10.94 -10.31
CA GLU A 190 -4.42 -11.38 -10.05
C GLU A 190 -3.68 -11.78 -11.33
N PRO A 191 -2.45 -11.27 -11.57
CA PRO A 191 -1.72 -11.52 -12.81
C PRO A 191 -1.07 -12.91 -12.86
N PHE A 192 -1.04 -13.67 -11.77
CA PHE A 192 -0.40 -14.98 -11.71
C PHE A 192 -1.42 -16.06 -11.35
N ILE A 193 -1.49 -17.09 -12.19
CA ILE A 193 -2.37 -18.25 -11.99
C ILE A 193 -1.49 -19.50 -11.83
N PRO A 194 -1.56 -20.25 -10.71
CA PRO A 194 -0.74 -21.44 -10.47
C PRO A 194 -1.12 -22.59 -11.42
N LYS A 195 -0.34 -23.67 -11.43
CA LYS A 195 -0.66 -24.86 -12.26
C LYS A 195 -1.79 -25.67 -11.61
N GLU A 196 -1.81 -25.73 -10.29
CA GLU A 196 -2.86 -26.40 -9.53
C GLU A 196 -3.44 -25.46 -8.47
N ILE A 197 -4.75 -25.52 -8.28
CA ILE A 197 -5.46 -24.88 -7.18
C ILE A 197 -6.05 -26.01 -6.35
N LEU A 198 -5.64 -26.14 -5.10
CA LEU A 198 -6.16 -27.18 -4.20
C LEU A 198 -7.33 -26.61 -3.41
N THR A 199 -8.45 -27.33 -3.39
CA THR A 199 -9.66 -26.94 -2.67
C THR A 199 -10.04 -28.02 -1.65
N PRO A 200 -10.63 -27.63 -0.51
CA PRO A 200 -11.05 -28.58 0.53
C PRO A 200 -12.35 -29.30 0.18
N LEU A 201 -13.05 -28.83 -0.87
CA LEU A 201 -14.36 -29.27 -1.32
C LEU A 201 -14.40 -29.37 -2.85
N SER A 202 -15.33 -30.16 -3.38
CA SER A 202 -15.70 -30.10 -4.80
C SER A 202 -16.39 -28.77 -5.13
N ILE A 203 -16.12 -28.27 -6.33
CA ILE A 203 -16.78 -27.07 -6.87
C ILE A 203 -17.55 -27.52 -8.12
N GLU A 204 -18.85 -27.26 -8.13
CA GLU A 204 -19.75 -27.66 -9.22
C GLU A 204 -19.27 -27.12 -10.57
N ASP A 205 -18.98 -25.81 -10.63
CA ASP A 205 -18.51 -25.15 -11.85
C ASP A 205 -17.00 -25.24 -12.08
N SER A 206 -16.31 -26.23 -11.50
CA SER A 206 -14.84 -26.35 -11.61
C SER A 206 -14.36 -26.38 -13.05
N VAL A 207 -15.07 -27.09 -13.95
CA VAL A 207 -14.71 -27.22 -15.37
C VAL A 207 -14.71 -25.86 -16.08
N LEU A 208 -15.77 -25.06 -15.88
CA LEU A 208 -15.89 -23.72 -16.47
C LEU A 208 -14.81 -22.77 -15.95
N ILE A 209 -14.49 -22.86 -14.65
CA ILE A 209 -13.44 -22.04 -14.04
C ILE A 209 -12.06 -22.45 -14.58
N GLU A 210 -11.78 -23.75 -14.69
CA GLU A 210 -10.52 -24.23 -15.28
C GLU A 210 -10.34 -23.75 -16.72
N GLU A 211 -11.39 -23.77 -17.55
CA GLU A 211 -11.35 -23.29 -18.93
C GLU A 211 -11.08 -21.78 -18.99
N TYR A 212 -11.78 -20.99 -18.16
CA TYR A 212 -11.54 -19.55 -18.04
C TYR A 212 -10.10 -19.25 -17.63
N LEU A 213 -9.58 -19.94 -16.60
CA LEU A 213 -8.20 -19.76 -16.12
C LEU A 213 -7.17 -20.22 -17.15
N LYS A 214 -7.45 -21.29 -17.90
CA LYS A 214 -6.62 -21.78 -19.00
C LYS A 214 -6.52 -20.72 -20.10
N ASN A 215 -7.63 -20.10 -20.49
CA ASN A 215 -7.66 -19.04 -21.50
C ASN A 215 -6.90 -17.79 -21.02
N SER A 216 -7.06 -17.40 -19.76
CA SER A 216 -6.32 -16.27 -19.19
C SER A 216 -4.81 -16.52 -19.03
N LYS A 217 -4.39 -17.77 -18.74
CA LYS A 217 -2.98 -18.13 -18.52
C LYS A 217 -2.26 -18.56 -19.80
N GLY A 218 -2.99 -19.07 -20.79
CA GLY A 218 -2.45 -19.75 -21.97
C GLY A 218 -1.88 -21.16 -21.69
N LYS A 219 -2.11 -21.73 -20.50
CA LYS A 219 -1.65 -23.08 -20.10
C LYS A 219 -2.70 -23.77 -19.24
N LYS A 220 -2.69 -25.11 -19.19
CA LYS A 220 -3.60 -25.90 -18.35
C LYS A 220 -3.48 -25.50 -16.87
N VAL A 221 -4.64 -25.31 -16.24
CA VAL A 221 -4.83 -25.07 -14.80
C VAL A 221 -5.80 -26.13 -14.31
N SER A 222 -5.49 -26.77 -13.19
CA SER A 222 -6.36 -27.78 -12.58
C SER A 222 -6.80 -27.36 -11.19
N ILE A 223 -8.10 -27.45 -10.93
CA ILE A 223 -8.71 -27.31 -9.61
C ILE A 223 -8.88 -28.73 -9.07
N LEU A 224 -8.19 -29.01 -7.98
CA LEU A 224 -8.09 -30.36 -7.43
C LEU A 224 -8.68 -30.42 -6.03
N TRP A 225 -9.50 -31.43 -5.80
CA TRP A 225 -9.95 -31.85 -4.48
C TRP A 225 -9.24 -33.14 -4.05
N PRO A 226 -7.98 -33.07 -3.61
CA PRO A 226 -7.21 -34.25 -3.24
C PRO A 226 -7.79 -34.95 -2.01
N ARG A 227 -7.85 -36.29 -2.05
CA ARG A 227 -8.36 -37.13 -0.95
C ARG A 227 -7.28 -37.91 -0.19
N ARG A 228 -6.09 -38.06 -0.76
CA ARG A 228 -4.94 -38.76 -0.14
C ARG A 228 -3.60 -38.11 -0.52
N GLY A 229 -2.55 -38.46 0.22
CA GLY A 229 -1.17 -38.06 -0.06
C GLY A 229 -0.77 -36.67 0.43
N GLU A 230 0.38 -36.18 -0.04
CA GLU A 230 0.99 -34.91 0.41
C GLU A 230 0.08 -33.69 0.20
N LYS A 231 -0.71 -33.68 -0.88
CA LYS A 231 -1.66 -32.59 -1.19
C LYS A 231 -2.74 -32.41 -0.12
N VAL A 232 -3.16 -33.50 0.56
CA VAL A 232 -4.10 -33.42 1.68
C VAL A 232 -3.46 -32.78 2.91
N ARG A 233 -2.17 -33.03 3.16
CA ARG A 233 -1.42 -32.39 4.24
C ARG A 233 -1.40 -30.86 4.06
N LEU A 234 -1.26 -30.39 2.83
CA LEU A 234 -1.32 -28.96 2.49
C LEU A 234 -2.71 -28.38 2.75
N LEU A 235 -3.78 -29.08 2.34
CA LEU A 235 -5.15 -28.64 2.63
C LEU A 235 -5.40 -28.54 4.14
N LYS A 236 -5.03 -29.57 4.92
CA LYS A 236 -5.16 -29.54 6.38
C LYS A 236 -4.44 -28.35 7.02
N MET A 237 -3.28 -27.96 6.47
CA MET A 237 -2.56 -26.76 6.90
C MET A 237 -3.34 -25.48 6.56
N ALA A 238 -3.92 -25.39 5.36
CA ALA A 238 -4.73 -24.26 4.95
C ALA A 238 -6.01 -24.12 5.79
N ASP A 239 -6.71 -25.22 6.06
CA ASP A 239 -7.92 -25.25 6.90
C ASP A 239 -7.60 -24.85 8.34
N LYS A 240 -6.53 -25.40 8.94
CA LYS A 240 -6.09 -25.00 10.28
C LYS A 240 -5.73 -23.51 10.36
N ASN A 241 -5.09 -22.97 9.32
CA ASN A 241 -4.78 -21.54 9.26
C ASN A 241 -6.06 -20.69 9.11
N ALA A 242 -7.05 -21.17 8.35
CA ALA A 242 -8.34 -20.52 8.23
C ALA A 242 -9.07 -20.49 9.59
N ASP A 243 -9.09 -21.60 10.32
CA ASP A 243 -9.72 -21.69 11.65
C ASP A 243 -9.09 -20.73 12.66
N ILE A 244 -7.75 -20.69 12.74
CA ILE A 244 -7.03 -19.78 13.65
C ILE A 244 -7.34 -18.33 13.27
N SER A 245 -7.24 -18.01 11.98
CA SER A 245 -7.49 -16.64 11.49
C SER A 245 -8.94 -16.20 11.70
N LEU A 246 -9.91 -17.11 11.57
CA LEU A 246 -11.31 -16.82 11.81
C LEU A 246 -11.56 -16.52 13.29
N LYS A 247 -10.99 -17.31 14.21
CA LYS A 247 -11.10 -17.05 15.65
C LYS A 247 -10.51 -15.69 16.04
N GLU A 248 -9.34 -15.35 15.50
CA GLU A 248 -8.72 -14.04 15.71
C GLU A 248 -9.59 -12.90 15.17
N GLU A 249 -10.18 -13.06 13.98
CA GLU A 249 -11.04 -12.04 13.39
C GLU A 249 -12.35 -11.86 14.19
N ILE A 250 -12.97 -12.95 14.65
CA ILE A 250 -14.17 -12.89 15.51
C ILE A 250 -13.87 -12.15 16.81
N ILE A 251 -12.78 -12.50 17.50
CA ILE A 251 -12.36 -11.82 18.74
C ILE A 251 -12.06 -10.33 18.48
N SER A 252 -11.41 -10.01 17.36
CA SER A 252 -11.18 -8.62 16.97
C SER A 252 -12.49 -7.86 16.76
N LEU A 253 -13.46 -8.47 16.08
CA LEU A 253 -14.76 -7.85 15.80
C LEU A 253 -15.58 -7.67 17.08
N SER A 254 -15.58 -8.66 17.98
CA SER A 254 -16.27 -8.54 19.27
C SER A 254 -15.66 -7.43 20.14
N THR A 255 -14.33 -7.31 20.15
CA THR A 255 -13.62 -6.23 20.87
C THR A 255 -13.94 -4.87 20.27
N ASP A 256 -13.92 -4.75 18.94
CA ASP A 256 -14.30 -3.50 18.25
C ASP A 256 -15.75 -3.13 18.54
N MET A 257 -16.67 -4.10 18.56
CA MET A 257 -18.09 -3.90 18.86
C MET A 257 -18.35 -3.49 20.31
N ASP A 258 -17.67 -4.08 21.29
CA ASP A 258 -17.72 -3.66 22.70
C ASP A 258 -17.23 -2.22 22.87
N MET A 259 -16.12 -1.87 22.22
CA MET A 259 -15.61 -0.50 22.21
C MET A 259 -16.64 0.47 21.63
N LEU A 260 -17.31 0.13 20.53
CA LEU A 260 -18.37 0.96 19.96
C LEU A 260 -19.60 1.07 20.87
N ALA A 261 -19.95 0.02 21.62
CA ALA A 261 -21.06 0.05 22.58
C ALA A 261 -20.72 0.94 23.79
N ARG A 262 -19.51 0.83 24.33
CA ARG A 262 -18.99 1.73 25.37
C ARG A 262 -18.94 3.18 24.86
N LEU A 263 -18.52 3.39 23.61
CA LEU A 263 -18.52 4.70 22.95
C LEU A 263 -19.95 5.27 22.82
N GLN A 264 -20.93 4.44 22.42
CA GLN A 264 -22.33 4.83 22.36
C GLN A 264 -22.84 5.28 23.73
N ASN A 265 -22.60 4.50 24.79
CA ASN A 265 -23.02 4.82 26.15
C ASN A 265 -22.37 6.11 26.65
N LYS A 266 -21.06 6.28 26.40
CA LYS A 266 -20.29 7.45 26.81
C LYS A 266 -20.77 8.73 26.13
N MET A 267 -21.00 8.67 24.82
CA MET A 267 -21.42 9.83 24.02
C MET A 267 -22.94 10.02 24.00
N LYS A 268 -23.71 9.04 24.48
CA LYS A 268 -25.16 8.96 24.39
C LYS A 268 -25.63 9.17 22.94
N THR A 269 -25.09 8.40 22.00
CA THR A 269 -25.53 8.39 20.60
C THR A 269 -26.82 7.57 20.47
N ARG A 270 -27.69 7.96 19.52
CA ARG A 270 -29.00 7.33 19.28
C ARG A 270 -28.82 5.90 18.78
N ARG A 271 -27.79 5.67 17.97
CA ARG A 271 -27.44 4.38 17.39
C ARG A 271 -26.03 3.98 17.77
N LEU A 272 -25.76 2.69 17.70
CA LEU A 272 -24.40 2.17 17.80
C LEU A 272 -23.57 2.75 16.63
N PRO A 273 -22.42 3.39 16.88
CA PRO A 273 -21.65 4.08 15.84
C PRO A 273 -20.89 3.10 14.94
N LYS A 274 -21.62 2.22 14.23
CA LYS A 274 -21.05 1.21 13.33
C LYS A 274 -20.36 1.88 12.16
N ARG A 275 -20.96 2.91 11.55
CA ARG A 275 -20.37 3.72 10.48
C ARG A 275 -20.02 5.12 10.98
N ILE A 276 -18.73 5.43 11.00
CA ILE A 276 -18.21 6.73 11.41
C ILE A 276 -17.59 7.44 10.21
N GLU A 277 -18.05 8.65 9.90
CA GLU A 277 -17.45 9.51 8.88
C GLU A 277 -16.74 10.69 9.57
N CYS A 278 -15.50 10.96 9.18
CA CYS A 278 -14.74 12.09 9.73
C CYS A 278 -14.23 13.01 8.63
N PHE A 279 -14.43 14.31 8.81
CA PHE A 279 -14.01 15.37 7.90
C PHE A 279 -12.87 16.19 8.51
N ASP A 280 -11.75 16.24 7.80
CA ASP A 280 -10.63 17.14 8.07
C ASP A 280 -10.70 18.37 7.15
N ASN A 281 -10.80 19.54 7.79
CA ASN A 281 -10.84 20.85 7.13
C ASN A 281 -9.59 21.70 7.43
N SER A 282 -8.57 21.14 8.09
CA SER A 282 -7.46 21.88 8.70
C SER A 282 -6.41 22.46 7.72
N ASN A 283 -6.55 22.29 6.40
CA ASN A 283 -5.58 22.75 5.39
C ASN A 283 -6.20 23.57 4.24
N ILE A 284 -7.18 24.38 4.60
CA ILE A 284 -7.88 25.27 3.67
C ILE A 284 -7.05 26.48 3.24
N SER A 285 -5.94 26.78 3.93
CA SER A 285 -5.01 27.86 3.60
C SER A 285 -4.16 27.52 2.36
N GLY A 286 -4.75 27.69 1.18
CA GLY A 286 -4.09 27.57 -0.12
C GLY A 286 -5.01 27.89 -1.30
N LYS A 287 -4.44 28.12 -2.49
CA LYS A 287 -5.19 28.50 -3.71
C LYS A 287 -6.30 27.53 -4.16
N GLU A 288 -6.38 26.33 -3.58
CA GLU A 288 -7.34 25.29 -3.96
C GLU A 288 -7.67 24.40 -2.73
N PRO A 289 -8.58 24.85 -1.85
CA PRO A 289 -8.92 24.14 -0.61
C PRO A 289 -9.52 22.75 -0.90
N VAL A 290 -9.22 21.78 -0.03
CA VAL A 290 -9.71 20.40 -0.15
C VAL A 290 -10.06 19.88 1.23
N ALA A 291 -11.25 19.28 1.34
CA ALA A 291 -11.64 18.54 2.54
C ALA A 291 -11.44 17.03 2.33
N GLY A 292 -10.85 16.38 3.32
CA GLY A 292 -10.65 14.94 3.35
C GLY A 292 -11.74 14.25 4.17
N MET A 293 -12.44 13.29 3.58
CA MET A 293 -13.39 12.43 4.27
C MET A 293 -12.84 11.02 4.39
N VAL A 294 -12.75 10.53 5.63
CA VAL A 294 -12.42 9.14 5.94
C VAL A 294 -13.63 8.43 6.54
N VAL A 295 -13.65 7.12 6.38
CA VAL A 295 -14.75 6.26 6.84
C VAL A 295 -14.19 5.14 7.68
N PHE A 296 -14.77 4.94 8.85
CA PHE A 296 -14.58 3.75 9.67
C PHE A 296 -15.89 2.96 9.70
N GLU A 297 -15.79 1.65 9.58
CA GLU A 297 -16.91 0.72 9.75
C GLU A 297 -16.51 -0.35 10.77
N ASN A 298 -17.38 -0.60 11.76
CA ASN A 298 -17.17 -1.55 12.85
C ASN A 298 -15.77 -1.38 13.50
N GLY A 299 -15.39 -0.14 13.82
CA GLY A 299 -14.10 0.18 14.46
C GLY A 299 -12.87 0.20 13.53
N LYS A 300 -12.99 -0.29 12.29
CA LYS A 300 -11.86 -0.42 11.33
C LYS A 300 -11.96 0.56 10.16
N SER A 301 -10.82 0.97 9.61
CA SER A 301 -10.77 1.94 8.50
C SER A 301 -11.26 1.33 7.17
N LYS A 302 -12.25 1.94 6.51
CA LYS A 302 -12.75 1.53 5.18
C LYS A 302 -12.24 2.44 4.06
N LYS A 303 -10.98 2.19 3.66
CA LYS A 303 -10.24 3.03 2.68
C LYS A 303 -10.91 3.18 1.32
N SER A 304 -11.64 2.16 0.85
CA SER A 304 -12.40 2.21 -0.42
C SER A 304 -13.51 3.28 -0.40
N SER A 305 -13.99 3.65 0.78
CA SER A 305 -15.04 4.65 0.99
C SER A 305 -14.50 6.06 1.20
N TYR A 306 -13.18 6.27 1.20
CA TYR A 306 -12.60 7.60 1.41
C TYR A 306 -12.92 8.52 0.23
N ARG A 307 -13.17 9.81 0.50
CA ARG A 307 -13.52 10.79 -0.53
C ARG A 307 -12.79 12.11 -0.30
N LEU A 308 -12.42 12.75 -1.41
CA LEU A 308 -11.80 14.08 -1.39
C LEU A 308 -12.76 15.05 -2.07
N TYR A 309 -13.04 16.15 -1.38
CA TYR A 309 -13.89 17.21 -1.89
C TYR A 309 -13.03 18.41 -2.24
N LYS A 310 -12.95 18.72 -3.53
CA LYS A 310 -12.34 19.97 -4.00
C LYS A 310 -13.36 21.07 -3.84
N ILE A 311 -12.96 22.13 -3.16
CA ILE A 311 -13.81 23.27 -2.83
C ILE A 311 -13.57 24.37 -3.88
N ALA A 312 -14.63 24.98 -4.37
CA ALA A 312 -14.54 26.07 -5.36
C ALA A 312 -14.38 27.43 -4.65
N ASN A 313 -13.75 28.41 -5.31
CA ASN A 313 -13.39 29.73 -4.74
C ASN A 313 -14.53 30.37 -3.92
N VAL A 314 -14.50 30.21 -2.60
CA VAL A 314 -15.24 31.05 -1.67
C VAL A 314 -14.42 32.32 -1.49
N ALA A 315 -15.04 33.48 -1.70
CA ALA A 315 -14.38 34.79 -1.75
C ALA A 315 -13.70 35.21 -0.41
N LYS A 316 -13.85 34.43 0.66
CA LYS A 316 -13.18 34.59 1.96
C LYS A 316 -12.71 33.22 2.46
N HIS A 317 -11.54 33.18 3.12
CA HIS A 317 -11.02 32.01 3.83
C HIS A 317 -11.88 31.75 5.08
N ASP A 318 -13.07 31.19 4.88
CA ASP A 318 -13.99 30.87 5.96
C ASP A 318 -14.14 29.35 6.10
N ASP A 319 -13.39 28.76 7.04
CA ASP A 319 -13.43 27.33 7.41
C ASP A 319 -14.86 26.82 7.65
N TYR A 320 -15.78 27.73 7.97
CA TYR A 320 -17.19 27.46 8.15
C TYR A 320 -17.96 27.25 6.84
N ALA A 321 -17.78 28.13 5.86
CA ALA A 321 -18.40 28.00 4.54
C ALA A 321 -17.94 26.72 3.80
N TYR A 322 -16.70 26.32 4.05
CA TYR A 322 -16.12 25.12 3.48
C TYR A 322 -16.71 23.83 4.06
N MET A 323 -16.95 23.80 5.37
CA MET A 323 -17.65 22.69 6.01
C MET A 323 -19.08 22.57 5.47
N ASP A 324 -19.77 23.71 5.32
CA ASP A 324 -21.13 23.75 4.77
C ASP A 324 -21.20 23.15 3.35
N GLU A 325 -20.35 23.62 2.43
CA GLU A 325 -20.32 23.13 1.04
C GLU A 325 -20.10 21.61 0.99
N VAL A 326 -19.12 21.11 1.75
CA VAL A 326 -18.72 19.70 1.72
C VAL A 326 -19.82 18.80 2.27
N LEU A 327 -20.45 19.20 3.37
CA LEU A 327 -21.56 18.46 3.97
C LEU A 327 -22.79 18.46 3.06
N ARG A 328 -23.15 19.58 2.44
CA ARG A 328 -24.22 19.64 1.43
C ARG A 328 -23.93 18.74 0.23
N ARG A 329 -22.69 18.68 -0.24
CA ARG A 329 -22.32 17.81 -1.36
C ARG A 329 -22.33 16.32 -1.00
N ARG A 330 -22.00 15.97 0.23
CA ARG A 330 -22.05 14.59 0.74
C ARG A 330 -23.48 14.13 1.00
N PHE A 331 -24.31 14.98 1.62
CA PHE A 331 -25.60 14.58 2.16
C PHE A 331 -26.83 15.15 1.42
N GLY A 332 -26.66 16.16 0.57
CA GLY A 332 -27.74 16.81 -0.19
C GLY A 332 -28.19 16.06 -1.44
N LYS A 333 -27.82 14.79 -1.63
CA LYS A 333 -28.19 13.99 -2.83
C LYS A 333 -29.32 12.99 -2.58
N GLY A 334 -30.07 13.16 -1.49
CA GLY A 334 -31.19 12.27 -1.11
C GLY A 334 -30.75 10.82 -0.96
N GLU A 335 -31.41 9.89 -1.64
CA GLU A 335 -31.10 8.45 -1.61
C GLU A 335 -29.64 8.12 -1.98
N LYS A 336 -29.02 8.88 -2.90
CA LYS A 336 -27.61 8.68 -3.28
C LYS A 336 -26.62 9.01 -2.16
N SER A 337 -27.09 9.64 -1.09
CA SER A 337 -26.29 9.92 0.10
C SER A 337 -26.29 8.75 1.10
N LYS A 338 -27.08 7.70 0.89
CA LYS A 338 -27.02 6.48 1.72
C LYS A 338 -25.79 5.62 1.40
N PRO A 339 -25.27 4.84 2.38
CA PRO A 339 -25.66 4.88 3.79
C PRO A 339 -25.18 6.18 4.48
N TYR A 340 -26.01 6.69 5.41
CA TYR A 340 -25.61 7.76 6.32
C TYR A 340 -24.69 7.21 7.42
N PRO A 341 -23.73 8.00 7.93
CA PRO A 341 -22.99 7.61 9.12
C PRO A 341 -23.89 7.61 10.35
N ASP A 342 -23.64 6.68 11.26
CA ASP A 342 -24.24 6.71 12.60
C ASP A 342 -23.61 7.84 13.44
N LEU A 343 -22.33 8.13 13.21
CA LEU A 343 -21.59 9.22 13.84
C LEU A 343 -20.76 10.02 12.82
N LEU A 344 -21.00 11.33 12.77
CA LEU A 344 -20.22 12.29 12.01
C LEU A 344 -19.26 13.03 12.94
N ILE A 345 -17.97 12.99 12.62
CA ILE A 345 -16.91 13.69 13.35
C ILE A 345 -16.40 14.84 12.50
N VAL A 346 -16.44 16.05 13.02
CA VAL A 346 -15.81 17.22 12.40
C VAL A 346 -14.53 17.60 13.14
N ASP A 347 -13.44 17.80 12.39
CA ASP A 347 -12.14 18.22 12.95
C ASP A 347 -12.11 19.71 13.30
N GLY A 348 -12.71 20.02 14.45
CA GLY A 348 -12.62 21.33 15.07
C GLY A 348 -13.54 21.47 16.28
N GLY A 349 -13.46 22.66 16.88
CA GLY A 349 -14.22 22.99 18.09
C GLY A 349 -15.70 23.30 17.83
N LYS A 350 -16.33 23.97 18.81
CA LYS A 350 -17.77 24.28 18.83
C LYS A 350 -18.29 24.99 17.57
N GLY A 351 -17.52 25.89 16.97
CA GLY A 351 -17.93 26.62 15.77
C GLY A 351 -18.27 25.69 14.61
N GLN A 352 -17.32 24.80 14.26
CA GLN A 352 -17.52 23.83 13.17
C GLN A 352 -18.62 22.81 13.48
N LEU A 353 -18.74 22.39 14.75
CA LEU A 353 -19.82 21.52 15.19
C LEU A 353 -21.20 22.17 14.95
N ASN A 354 -21.38 23.43 15.32
CA ASN A 354 -22.67 24.12 15.16
C ASN A 354 -23.07 24.26 13.69
N ILE A 355 -22.12 24.45 12.78
CA ILE A 355 -22.39 24.49 11.34
C ILE A 355 -22.81 23.12 10.84
N ALA A 356 -22.08 22.06 11.19
CA ALA A 356 -22.46 20.72 10.81
C ALA A 356 -23.88 20.36 11.28
N VAL A 357 -24.26 20.82 12.48
CA VAL A 357 -25.63 20.70 13.00
C VAL A 357 -26.64 21.53 12.20
N SER A 358 -26.31 22.78 11.85
CA SER A 358 -27.18 23.63 11.01
C SER A 358 -27.45 22.98 9.65
N VAL A 359 -26.40 22.53 8.97
CA VAL A 359 -26.51 21.87 7.66
C VAL A 359 -27.31 20.58 7.76
N ALA A 360 -27.11 19.79 8.81
CA ALA A 360 -27.88 18.56 9.02
C ALA A 360 -29.39 18.86 9.17
N LYS A 361 -29.76 19.92 9.90
CA LYS A 361 -31.16 20.36 10.03
C LYS A 361 -31.74 20.84 8.71
N GLU A 362 -31.01 21.65 7.96
CA GLU A 362 -31.49 22.17 6.68
C GLU A 362 -31.72 21.07 5.64
N ILE A 363 -30.88 20.03 5.64
CA ILE A 363 -31.01 18.87 4.73
C ILE A 363 -31.98 17.80 5.31
N LYS A 364 -32.54 18.00 6.51
CA LYS A 364 -33.47 17.09 7.18
C LYS A 364 -32.86 15.70 7.45
N ILE A 365 -31.64 15.68 7.96
CA ILE A 365 -30.88 14.46 8.32
C ILE A 365 -30.39 14.45 9.79
N GLU A 366 -30.75 15.46 10.57
CA GLU A 366 -30.42 15.61 11.99
C GLU A 366 -30.91 14.43 12.84
N ASP A 367 -31.96 13.74 12.41
CA ASP A 367 -32.47 12.55 13.09
C ASP A 367 -31.83 11.24 12.64
N LYS A 368 -31.00 11.31 11.59
CA LYS A 368 -30.34 10.15 11.00
C LYS A 368 -28.88 10.01 11.43
N ILE A 369 -28.27 11.06 11.96
CA ILE A 369 -26.83 11.15 12.21
C ILE A 369 -26.57 11.83 13.56
N ASP A 370 -25.73 11.23 14.42
CA ASP A 370 -25.16 11.95 15.56
C ASP A 370 -23.89 12.70 15.14
N ILE A 371 -23.70 13.93 15.63
CA ILE A 371 -22.57 14.78 15.22
C ILE A 371 -21.74 15.15 16.45
N ILE A 372 -20.41 15.04 16.34
CA ILE A 372 -19.45 15.51 17.35
C ILE A 372 -18.34 16.35 16.71
N GLY A 373 -17.82 17.30 17.47
CA GLY A 373 -16.60 18.03 17.12
C GLY A 373 -15.42 17.50 17.92
N ILE A 374 -14.27 17.29 17.28
CA ILE A 374 -13.01 16.96 17.96
C ILE A 374 -12.03 18.12 17.78
N ALA A 375 -11.61 18.73 18.88
CA ALA A 375 -10.55 19.75 18.87
C ALA A 375 -9.26 19.15 19.41
N LYS A 376 -8.16 19.43 18.70
CA LYS A 376 -6.82 19.04 19.12
C LYS A 376 -6.43 19.73 20.42
N LYS A 377 -5.72 19.01 21.29
CA LYS A 377 -5.09 19.54 22.49
C LYS A 377 -4.24 20.76 22.14
N ASP A 378 -4.38 21.81 22.93
CA ASP A 378 -3.53 22.98 22.89
C ASP A 378 -2.65 23.05 24.15
N GLU A 379 -1.40 22.60 24.01
CA GLU A 379 -0.41 22.61 25.09
C GLU A 379 -0.13 24.04 25.59
N LYS A 380 -0.30 25.07 24.73
CA LYS A 380 -0.14 26.48 25.14
C LYS A 380 -1.25 26.96 26.07
N ARG A 381 -2.40 26.28 26.05
CA ARG A 381 -3.55 26.53 26.93
C ARG A 381 -3.60 25.54 28.10
N GLY A 382 -2.55 24.75 28.31
CA GLY A 382 -2.49 23.73 29.36
C GLY A 382 -3.39 22.51 29.09
N GLU A 383 -3.82 22.31 27.85
CA GLU A 383 -4.69 21.19 27.50
C GLU A 383 -3.84 19.95 27.21
N LEU A 384 -3.98 18.93 28.06
CA LEU A 384 -3.20 17.68 27.95
C LEU A 384 -3.83 16.66 26.99
N GLN A 385 -5.12 16.82 26.67
CA GLN A 385 -5.91 15.86 25.90
C GLN A 385 -6.83 16.58 24.92
N ASP A 386 -7.18 15.89 23.83
CA ASP A 386 -8.12 16.37 22.84
C ASP A 386 -9.53 16.50 23.43
N LYS A 387 -10.29 17.49 22.98
CA LYS A 387 -11.62 17.81 23.50
C LYS A 387 -12.70 17.36 22.53
N ILE A 388 -13.69 16.63 23.04
CA ILE A 388 -14.87 16.22 22.27
C ILE A 388 -16.07 17.10 22.64
N TYR A 389 -16.67 17.76 21.66
CA TYR A 389 -17.84 18.61 21.80
C TYR A 389 -19.09 17.91 21.25
N LYS A 390 -20.21 18.05 21.97
CA LYS A 390 -21.52 17.53 21.57
C LYS A 390 -22.51 18.70 21.38
N PRO A 391 -23.44 18.64 20.41
CA PRO A 391 -24.47 19.65 20.24
C PRO A 391 -25.28 19.84 21.53
N GLY A 392 -25.59 21.11 21.85
CA GLY A 392 -26.35 21.47 23.05
C GLY A 392 -25.57 21.38 24.38
N ARG A 393 -24.28 21.00 24.37
CA ARG A 393 -23.46 20.93 25.59
C ARG A 393 -22.38 22.01 25.62
N VAL A 394 -22.30 22.75 26.72
CA VAL A 394 -21.30 23.81 26.92
C VAL A 394 -19.90 23.23 27.15
N ASN A 395 -19.77 22.22 28.00
CA ASN A 395 -18.47 21.63 28.35
C ASN A 395 -18.15 20.42 27.47
N PRO A 396 -16.87 20.19 27.12
CA PRO A 396 -16.47 18.98 26.40
C PRO A 396 -16.76 17.71 27.22
N LEU A 397 -16.89 16.58 26.54
CA LEU A 397 -17.01 15.27 27.16
C LEU A 397 -15.71 14.93 27.90
N ASN A 398 -15.83 14.54 29.17
CA ASN A 398 -14.73 14.01 29.95
C ASN A 398 -14.71 12.48 29.83
N PHE A 399 -13.59 11.93 29.34
CA PHE A 399 -13.42 10.49 29.17
C PHE A 399 -12.90 9.78 30.43
N GLY A 400 -12.29 10.50 31.38
CA GLY A 400 -11.87 9.94 32.67
C GLY A 400 -11.02 8.67 32.49
N LYS A 401 -11.50 7.54 33.04
CA LYS A 401 -10.84 6.23 32.96
C LYS A 401 -10.99 5.55 31.57
N GLU A 402 -11.90 6.01 30.72
CA GLU A 402 -12.17 5.45 29.39
C GLU A 402 -11.34 6.17 28.30
N SER A 403 -10.04 6.33 28.57
CA SER A 403 -9.10 7.02 27.66
C SER A 403 -8.91 6.28 26.34
N ASP A 404 -9.17 4.97 26.30
CA ASP A 404 -9.18 4.13 25.10
C ASP A 404 -10.21 4.60 24.06
N LEU A 405 -11.39 5.05 24.50
CA LEU A 405 -12.42 5.61 23.62
C LEU A 405 -11.97 6.94 22.99
N LEU A 406 -11.29 7.78 23.78
CA LEU A 406 -10.71 9.02 23.27
C LEU A 406 -9.62 8.74 22.24
N LEU A 407 -8.71 7.80 22.53
CA LEU A 407 -7.67 7.36 21.60
C LEU A 407 -8.24 6.84 20.28
N PHE A 408 -9.37 6.13 20.32
CA PHE A 408 -10.07 5.72 19.12
C PHE A 408 -10.55 6.91 18.27
N LEU A 409 -11.22 7.90 18.88
CA LEU A 409 -11.66 9.11 18.18
C LEU A 409 -10.49 9.93 17.62
N GLN A 410 -9.37 10.02 18.36
CA GLN A 410 -8.13 10.63 17.91
C GLN A 410 -7.58 9.91 16.68
N ARG A 411 -7.55 8.57 16.68
CA ARG A 411 -7.11 7.76 15.54
C ARG A 411 -7.96 8.03 14.30
N VAL A 412 -9.28 8.20 14.46
CA VAL A 412 -10.18 8.53 13.34
C VAL A 412 -9.84 9.91 12.76
N ARG A 413 -9.67 10.93 13.61
CA ARG A 413 -9.26 12.28 13.20
C ARG A 413 -7.90 12.29 12.52
N ASP A 414 -6.90 11.65 13.13
CA ASP A 414 -5.53 11.64 12.62
C ASP A 414 -5.45 10.95 11.25
N GLU A 415 -6.28 9.92 11.01
CA GLU A 415 -6.41 9.30 9.69
C GLU A 415 -7.05 10.26 8.66
N ALA A 416 -8.03 11.07 9.06
CA ALA A 416 -8.62 12.12 8.24
C ALA A 416 -7.56 13.17 7.84
N HIS A 417 -6.81 13.65 8.83
CA HIS A 417 -5.72 14.59 8.64
C HIS A 417 -4.63 14.03 7.72
N ARG A 418 -4.18 12.79 7.98
CA ARG A 418 -3.20 12.09 7.16
C ARG A 418 -3.67 11.98 5.71
N PHE A 419 -4.94 11.64 5.51
CA PHE A 419 -5.53 11.49 4.18
C PHE A 419 -5.52 12.82 3.41
N ALA A 420 -5.99 13.90 4.01
CA ALA A 420 -5.98 15.24 3.43
C ALA A 420 -4.56 15.75 3.12
N VAL A 421 -3.65 15.68 4.09
CA VAL A 421 -2.24 16.11 3.92
C VAL A 421 -1.54 15.34 2.80
N SER A 422 -1.77 14.02 2.71
CA SER A 422 -1.17 13.19 1.65
C SER A 422 -1.56 13.64 0.25
N PHE A 423 -2.76 14.19 0.08
CA PHE A 423 -3.24 14.76 -1.17
C PHE A 423 -2.56 16.10 -1.48
N HIS A 424 -2.51 17.02 -0.52
CA HIS A 424 -1.81 18.31 -0.69
C HIS A 424 -0.33 18.11 -1.03
N ARG A 425 0.35 17.12 -0.42
CA ARG A 425 1.75 16.80 -0.74
C ARG A 425 1.91 16.34 -2.19
N LYS A 426 1.03 15.46 -2.69
CA LYS A 426 1.03 15.00 -4.09
C LYS A 426 0.71 16.14 -5.07
N ARG A 427 -0.16 17.08 -4.70
CA ARG A 427 -0.59 18.20 -5.55
C ARG A 427 0.39 19.36 -5.56
N ARG A 428 0.94 19.77 -4.40
CA ARG A 428 2.05 20.76 -4.32
C ARG A 428 3.25 20.30 -5.11
N GLY A 429 3.56 19.00 -5.02
CA GLY A 429 4.55 18.35 -5.87
C GLY A 429 4.26 18.43 -7.38
N LYS A 430 3.03 18.72 -7.84
CA LYS A 430 2.68 18.93 -9.25
C LYS A 430 2.46 20.40 -9.63
N ALA A 431 2.01 21.25 -8.70
CA ALA A 431 1.67 22.66 -8.94
C ALA A 431 2.88 23.60 -8.81
N ALA A 432 3.73 23.43 -7.78
CA ALA A 432 5.02 24.12 -7.69
C ALA A 432 5.88 23.82 -8.93
N ILE A 433 5.68 22.62 -9.47
CA ILE A 433 6.27 22.16 -10.70
C ILE A 433 5.75 22.93 -11.92
N ARG A 434 4.43 23.11 -12.02
CA ARG A 434 3.80 23.82 -13.13
C ARG A 434 4.26 25.29 -13.18
N SER A 435 4.32 25.97 -12.03
CA SER A 435 4.63 27.40 -11.92
C SER A 435 6.07 27.77 -12.28
N VAL A 436 7.06 26.93 -11.97
CA VAL A 436 8.48 27.24 -12.26
C VAL A 436 8.77 27.20 -13.75
N LEU A 437 8.09 26.33 -14.51
CA LEU A 437 8.23 26.29 -15.97
C LEU A 437 7.43 27.39 -16.68
N ASP A 438 6.43 27.98 -16.02
CA ASP A 438 5.61 29.07 -16.59
C ASP A 438 6.35 30.41 -16.58
N THR A 439 7.35 30.60 -15.72
CA THR A 439 8.11 31.85 -15.58
C THR A 439 9.36 31.91 -16.46
N ILE A 440 9.54 30.93 -17.37
CA ILE A 440 10.73 30.81 -18.21
C ILE A 440 10.43 31.38 -19.60
N PRO A 441 11.10 32.46 -20.02
CA PRO A 441 10.94 33.03 -21.36
C PRO A 441 11.23 31.98 -22.43
N GLY A 442 10.34 31.80 -23.42
CA GLY A 442 10.51 30.85 -24.52
C GLY A 442 10.01 29.41 -24.26
N ILE A 443 9.50 29.11 -23.05
CA ILE A 443 8.85 27.84 -22.73
C ILE A 443 7.31 28.02 -22.73
N GLY A 444 6.70 27.80 -23.91
CA GLY A 444 5.23 27.80 -24.04
C GLY A 444 4.55 26.50 -23.58
N LYS A 445 3.21 26.48 -23.58
CA LYS A 445 2.38 25.32 -23.13
C LYS A 445 2.77 23.99 -23.80
N LYS A 446 3.10 24.00 -25.11
CA LYS A 446 3.51 22.78 -25.86
C LYS A 446 4.85 22.23 -25.36
N ARG A 447 5.91 23.06 -25.34
CA ARG A 447 7.25 22.66 -24.86
C ARG A 447 7.24 22.18 -23.41
N LYS A 448 6.42 22.82 -22.57
CA LYS A 448 6.21 22.41 -21.18
C LYS A 448 5.61 21.02 -21.04
N GLN A 449 4.56 20.70 -21.80
CA GLN A 449 3.94 19.38 -21.76
C GLN A 449 4.93 18.30 -22.19
N ILE A 450 5.75 18.59 -23.20
CA ILE A 450 6.78 17.68 -23.69
C ILE A 450 7.83 17.42 -22.58
N LEU A 451 8.36 18.48 -21.95
CA LEU A 451 9.31 18.35 -20.83
C LEU A 451 8.71 17.54 -19.67
N LEU A 452 7.47 17.82 -19.28
CA LEU A 452 6.79 17.10 -18.19
C LEU A 452 6.50 15.63 -18.55
N LYS A 453 6.15 15.34 -19.80
CA LYS A 453 5.91 13.98 -20.30
C LYS A 453 7.21 13.16 -20.33
N TYR A 454 8.30 13.78 -20.79
CA TYR A 454 9.60 13.15 -20.93
C TYR A 454 10.26 12.89 -19.57
N PHE A 455 10.44 13.93 -18.76
CA PHE A 455 11.16 13.82 -17.49
C PHE A 455 10.30 13.33 -16.33
N LYS A 456 8.97 13.36 -16.44
CA LYS A 456 7.97 12.90 -15.45
C LYS A 456 8.00 13.63 -14.09
N SER A 457 9.09 14.32 -13.74
CA SER A 457 9.22 15.16 -12.56
C SER A 457 10.17 16.31 -12.79
N ILE A 458 9.94 17.44 -12.12
CA ILE A 458 10.84 18.60 -12.21
C ILE A 458 12.13 18.40 -11.47
N LYS A 459 12.20 17.55 -10.45
CA LYS A 459 13.51 17.22 -9.86
C LYS A 459 14.47 16.66 -10.93
N LYS A 460 13.92 15.97 -11.94
CA LYS A 460 14.70 15.50 -13.10
C LYS A 460 14.98 16.62 -14.10
N ILE A 461 14.01 17.49 -14.39
CA ILE A 461 14.23 18.66 -15.26
C ILE A 461 15.29 19.61 -14.65
N ARG A 462 15.30 19.75 -13.32
CA ARG A 462 16.28 20.51 -12.53
C ARG A 462 17.68 19.96 -12.61
N ALA A 463 17.80 18.65 -12.69
CA ALA A 463 19.07 17.94 -12.72
C ALA A 463 19.53 17.63 -14.15
N ALA A 464 18.73 17.98 -15.16
CA ALA A 464 19.04 17.74 -16.55
C ALA A 464 20.02 18.79 -17.05
N THR A 465 21.02 18.36 -17.80
CA THR A 465 21.95 19.28 -18.47
C THR A 465 21.29 19.92 -19.69
N VAL A 466 21.92 20.96 -20.26
CA VAL A 466 21.43 21.62 -21.48
C VAL A 466 21.28 20.62 -22.62
N GLU A 467 22.21 19.67 -22.74
CA GLU A 467 22.22 18.61 -23.76
C GLU A 467 21.07 17.62 -23.56
N GLU A 468 20.78 17.23 -22.32
CA GLU A 468 19.65 16.34 -22.01
C GLU A 468 18.28 17.01 -22.29
N LEU A 469 18.20 18.33 -22.12
CA LEU A 469 17.00 19.11 -22.44
C LEU A 469 16.81 19.27 -23.96
N ILE A 470 17.90 19.42 -24.73
CA ILE A 470 17.87 19.50 -26.19
C ILE A 470 17.48 18.16 -26.82
N ALA A 471 17.88 17.03 -26.21
CA ALA A 471 17.50 15.69 -26.66
C ALA A 471 15.98 15.44 -26.64
N VAL A 472 15.19 16.32 -26.03
CA VAL A 472 13.73 16.26 -26.04
C VAL A 472 13.17 16.89 -27.31
N PRO A 473 12.41 16.14 -28.14
CA PRO A 473 11.87 16.64 -29.40
C PRO A 473 11.03 17.91 -29.22
N GLY A 474 11.41 19.00 -29.90
CA GLY A 474 10.71 20.29 -29.83
C GLY A 474 11.28 21.30 -28.82
N ILE A 475 12.38 20.98 -28.14
CA ILE A 475 13.14 21.91 -27.29
C ILE A 475 14.36 22.43 -28.06
N SER A 476 14.43 23.75 -28.26
CA SER A 476 15.61 24.39 -28.85
C SER A 476 16.68 24.65 -27.80
N ARG A 477 17.94 24.80 -28.23
CA ARG A 477 19.07 25.16 -27.35
C ARG A 477 18.79 26.39 -26.50
N LYS A 478 18.26 27.46 -27.10
CA LYS A 478 17.82 28.68 -26.42
C LYS A 478 16.77 28.43 -25.33
N SER A 479 15.86 27.46 -25.52
CA SER A 479 14.86 27.09 -24.53
C SER A 479 15.45 26.25 -23.40
N ALA A 480 16.41 25.36 -23.71
CA ALA A 480 17.10 24.53 -22.73
C ALA A 480 17.97 25.39 -21.79
N GLU A 481 18.72 26.35 -22.34
CA GLU A 481 19.52 27.31 -21.58
C GLU A 481 18.63 28.18 -20.68
N ALA A 482 17.48 28.66 -21.18
CA ALA A 482 16.51 29.40 -20.36
C ALA A 482 15.98 28.57 -19.18
N VAL A 483 15.80 27.26 -19.38
CA VAL A 483 15.38 26.32 -18.32
C VAL A 483 16.46 26.16 -17.26
N VAL A 484 17.70 25.93 -17.65
CA VAL A 484 18.82 25.78 -16.71
C VAL A 484 19.05 27.08 -15.94
N ASN A 485 19.09 28.22 -16.64
CA ASN A 485 19.36 29.52 -16.03
C ASN A 485 18.31 29.92 -14.99
N ARG A 486 17.01 29.85 -15.34
CA ARG A 486 15.95 30.32 -14.43
C ARG A 486 15.76 29.40 -13.23
N ILE A 487 16.01 28.11 -13.39
CA ILE A 487 15.82 27.10 -12.36
C ILE A 487 17.05 27.04 -11.43
N GLY A 488 18.26 27.31 -11.93
CA GLY A 488 19.49 27.42 -11.14
C GLY A 488 19.55 28.66 -10.23
N ILE A 489 18.98 29.80 -10.66
CA ILE A 489 19.00 31.06 -9.89
C ILE A 489 18.20 30.97 -8.57
N THR A 490 17.20 30.10 -8.46
CA THR A 490 16.38 29.98 -7.23
C THR A 490 17.12 29.46 -5.98
N GLU A 491 18.39 29.04 -6.08
CA GLU A 491 19.24 28.69 -4.92
C GLU A 491 20.09 29.85 -4.39
N VAL A 492 20.27 30.94 -5.15
CA VAL A 492 21.14 32.05 -4.71
C VAL A 492 20.38 33.07 -3.86
N GLY A 493 19.05 33.16 -3.98
CA GLY A 493 18.21 34.12 -3.24
C GLY A 493 17.63 33.64 -1.90
N LYS A 494 18.08 32.50 -1.38
CA LYS A 494 17.74 32.01 -0.03
C LYS A 494 19.00 31.43 0.62
N ARG A 495 19.94 32.29 0.96
CA ARG A 495 20.83 32.09 2.09
C ARG A 495 20.52 33.15 3.14
#